data_AF-X8DJY1-F1
#
_entry.id   AF-X8DJY1-F1
#
_cell.length_a   1.000
_cell.length_b   1.000
_cell.length_c   1.000
_cell.angle_alpha   90.00
_cell.angle_beta   90.00
_cell.angle_gamma   90.00
#
_symmetry.space_group_name_H-M   'P 1'
#
loop_
_entity.id
_entity.type
_entity.pdbx_description
1 polymer ?
#
loop_
_entity_poly.entity_id
_entity_poly.type
_entity_poly.pdbx_seq_one_letter_code
_entity_poly.pdbx_strand_id
1 'polypeptide(L)'
;MDSRTAVLIGAGQVNQRDGDVDPVGLMTLAARQAGNARVLEAVDSIRVVNILSWRYRDPGLLLGQQIGARNFSTRYSGWAATYLRSC
;
A
#
# COMPACT_ATOMS: atom_id res chain seq x y z
N MET A 1 -0.82 29.62 1.44
CA MET A 1 -0.72 28.19 1.10
C MET A 1 -2.01 27.52 1.54
N ASP A 2 -2.56 26.61 0.72
CA ASP A 2 -3.76 25.85 1.09
C ASP A 2 -3.34 24.61 1.90
N SER A 3 -3.85 24.48 3.12
CA SER A 3 -3.64 23.33 4.01
C SER A 3 -4.13 22.00 3.43
N ARG A 4 -4.93 22.01 2.36
CA ARG A 4 -5.40 20.82 1.64
C ARG A 4 -4.49 20.37 0.50
N THR A 5 -3.41 21.11 0.23
CA THR A 5 -2.46 20.72 -0.82
C THR A 5 -1.82 19.39 -0.47
N ALA A 6 -2.02 18.38 -1.32
CA ALA A 6 -1.43 17.06 -1.11
C ALA A 6 0.10 17.10 -1.29
N VAL A 7 0.83 16.39 -0.43
CA VAL A 7 2.30 16.31 -0.45
C VAL A 7 2.76 14.87 -0.29
N LEU A 8 3.84 14.50 -0.99
CA LEU A 8 4.50 13.21 -0.82
C LEU A 8 5.47 13.30 0.38
N ILE A 9 5.24 12.50 1.41
CA ILE A 9 6.02 12.54 2.67
C ILE A 9 7.01 11.38 2.83
N GLY A 10 6.96 10.39 1.94
CA GLY A 10 7.78 9.18 2.06
C GLY A 10 7.64 8.25 0.87
N ALA A 11 8.71 7.54 0.54
CA ALA A 11 8.77 6.52 -0.48
C ALA A 11 9.73 5.40 -0.04
N GLY A 12 9.44 4.16 -0.42
CA GLY A 12 10.27 3.00 -0.06
C GLY A 12 10.24 1.98 -1.18
N GLN A 13 11.35 1.26 -1.35
CA GLN A 13 11.51 0.28 -2.42
C GLN A 13 12.40 -0.87 -1.94
N VAL A 14 11.92 -2.09 -2.14
CA VAL A 14 12.67 -3.30 -1.83
C VAL A 14 12.78 -4.14 -3.09
N ASN A 15 14.00 -4.58 -3.38
CA ASN A 15 14.29 -5.53 -4.44
C ASN A 15 14.69 -6.85 -3.79
N GLN A 16 13.95 -7.92 -4.09
CA GLN A 16 14.31 -9.27 -3.68
C GLN A 16 14.81 -10.06 -4.89
N ARG A 17 16.02 -10.61 -4.80
CA ARG A 17 16.62 -11.44 -5.85
C ARG A 17 16.50 -12.94 -5.55
N ASP A 18 16.60 -13.30 -4.27
CA ASP A 18 16.65 -14.70 -3.81
C ASP A 18 15.60 -14.95 -2.72
N GLY A 19 14.75 -15.98 -2.85
CA GLY A 19 13.79 -16.39 -1.81
C GLY A 19 12.31 -16.10 -2.12
N ASP A 20 11.42 -16.67 -1.30
CA ASP A 20 9.97 -16.73 -1.54
C ASP A 20 9.19 -15.70 -0.70
N VAL A 21 9.50 -14.42 -0.85
CA VAL A 21 8.67 -13.36 -0.26
C VAL A 21 7.52 -13.07 -1.21
N ASP A 22 6.29 -13.21 -0.71
CA ASP A 22 5.10 -12.94 -1.49
C ASP A 22 4.97 -11.43 -1.81
N PRO A 23 4.21 -11.05 -2.86
CA PRO A 23 4.04 -9.65 -3.23
C PRO A 23 3.57 -8.71 -2.10
N VAL A 24 2.70 -9.16 -1.20
CA VAL A 24 2.24 -8.36 -0.06
C VAL A 24 3.36 -8.20 0.96
N GLY A 25 4.14 -9.25 1.21
CA GLY A 25 5.36 -9.17 2.01
C GLY A 25 6.35 -8.11 1.49
N LEU A 26 6.59 -8.06 0.18
CA LEU A 26 7.47 -7.04 -0.43
C LEU A 26 6.90 -5.62 -0.25
N MET A 27 5.60 -5.44 -0.44
CA MET A 27 4.93 -4.15 -0.21
C MET A 27 5.01 -3.71 1.25
N THR A 28 4.88 -4.64 2.21
CA THR A 28 5.01 -4.37 3.64
C THR A 28 6.42 -3.90 3.99
N LEU A 29 7.45 -4.56 3.43
CA LEU A 29 8.84 -4.14 3.65
C LEU A 29 9.10 -2.75 3.05
N ALA A 30 8.61 -2.49 1.84
CA ALA A 30 8.73 -1.19 1.19
C ALA A 30 7.99 -0.09 1.98
N ALA A 31 6.79 -0.37 2.50
CA ALA A 31 6.02 0.59 3.32
C ALA A 31 6.76 0.96 4.61
N ARG A 32 7.41 0.00 5.26
CA ARG A 32 8.23 0.23 6.46
C ARG A 32 9.49 1.06 6.19
N GLN A 33 10.00 1.07 4.95
CA GLN A 33 11.05 2.01 4.55
C GLN A 33 10.50 3.41 4.25
N ALA A 34 9.25 3.50 3.76
CA ALA A 34 8.64 4.77 3.39
C ALA A 34 8.23 5.64 4.58
N GLY A 35 8.00 5.04 5.76
CA GLY A 35 7.58 5.79 6.95
C GLY A 35 7.75 5.02 8.26
N ASN A 36 7.79 5.76 9.37
CA ASN A 36 7.82 5.17 10.70
C ASN A 36 6.44 4.62 11.12
N ALA A 37 6.42 3.84 12.20
CA ALA A 37 5.20 3.18 12.68
C ALA A 37 4.01 4.13 12.91
N ARG A 38 4.25 5.34 13.47
CA ARG A 38 3.16 6.30 13.73
C ARG A 38 2.48 6.76 12.45
N VAL A 39 3.26 6.99 11.39
CA VAL A 39 2.71 7.38 10.09
C VAL A 39 1.92 6.23 9.47
N LEU A 40 2.45 5.00 9.54
CA LEU A 40 1.80 3.82 8.96
C LEU A 40 0.49 3.45 9.68
N GLU A 41 0.46 3.57 11.02
CA GLU A 41 -0.74 3.33 11.82
C GLU A 41 -1.88 4.32 11.50
N ALA A 42 -1.53 5.54 11.09
CA ALA A 42 -2.46 6.61 10.75
C ALA A 42 -2.98 6.56 9.30
N VAL A 43 -2.52 5.60 8.49
CA VAL A 43 -2.99 5.44 7.11
C VAL A 43 -4.49 5.11 7.11
N ASP A 44 -5.26 5.95 6.44
CA ASP A 44 -6.72 5.80 6.29
C ASP A 44 -7.12 5.11 4.98
N SER A 45 -6.18 4.96 4.05
CA SER A 45 -6.52 4.51 2.72
C SER A 45 -5.34 3.94 1.93
N ILE A 46 -5.50 2.69 1.50
CA ILE A 46 -4.46 1.89 0.86
C ILE A 46 -4.92 1.54 -0.55
N ARG A 47 -4.06 1.83 -1.53
CA ARG A 47 -4.34 1.55 -2.94
C ARG A 47 -3.25 0.68 -3.51
N VAL A 48 -3.65 -0.51 -3.94
CA VAL A 48 -2.75 -1.53 -4.45
C VAL A 48 -3.01 -1.72 -5.94
N VAL A 49 -1.94 -1.69 -6.72
CA VAL A 49 -2.00 -1.99 -8.15
C VAL A 49 -2.22 -3.49 -8.38
N ASN A 50 -2.75 -3.85 -9.54
CA ASN A 50 -3.07 -5.26 -9.84
C ASN A 50 -1.81 -6.16 -9.77
N ILE A 51 -1.86 -7.16 -8.91
CA ILE A 51 -0.89 -8.25 -8.74
C ILE A 51 -1.30 -9.40 -9.66
N LEU A 52 -0.47 -9.70 -10.66
CA LEU A 52 -0.71 -10.79 -11.62
C LEU A 52 -0.06 -12.12 -11.20
N SER A 53 0.88 -12.07 -10.26
CA SER A 53 1.71 -13.22 -9.87
C SER A 53 1.05 -14.14 -8.85
N TRP A 54 0.11 -13.63 -8.05
CA TRP A 54 -0.50 -14.34 -6.92
C TRP A 54 -1.99 -14.05 -6.82
N ARG A 55 -2.77 -15.03 -6.35
CA ARG A 55 -4.21 -14.86 -6.10
C ARG A 55 -4.45 -14.39 -4.67
N TYR A 56 -4.89 -13.15 -4.53
CA TYR A 56 -5.33 -12.57 -3.27
C TYR A 56 -6.84 -12.31 -3.29
N ARG A 57 -7.48 -12.48 -2.13
CA ARG A 57 -8.87 -12.05 -1.94
C ARG A 57 -8.97 -10.52 -1.83
N ASP A 58 -8.11 -9.93 -1.00
CA ASP A 58 -7.90 -8.49 -0.90
C ASP A 58 -6.45 -8.22 -0.43
N PRO A 59 -5.54 -7.88 -1.35
CA PRO A 59 -4.14 -7.61 -0.98
C PRO A 59 -3.99 -6.29 -0.22
N GLY A 60 -4.88 -5.31 -0.43
CA GLY A 60 -4.86 -4.05 0.32
C GLY A 60 -5.21 -4.27 1.79
N LEU A 61 -6.15 -5.18 2.06
CA LEU A 61 -6.55 -5.54 3.42
C LEU A 61 -5.39 -6.21 4.16
N LEU A 62 -4.75 -7.18 3.51
CA LEU A 62 -3.61 -7.89 4.07
C LEU A 62 -2.43 -6.93 4.33
N LEU A 63 -2.13 -6.04 3.39
CA LEU A 63 -1.08 -5.03 3.55
C LEU A 63 -1.37 -4.12 4.76
N GLY A 64 -2.58 -3.59 4.87
CA GLY A 64 -2.95 -2.70 5.97
C GLY A 64 -2.83 -3.35 7.34
N GLN A 65 -3.21 -4.63 7.45
CA GLN A 65 -3.02 -5.43 8.66
C GLN A 65 -1.53 -5.61 8.99
N GLN A 66 -0.67 -5.88 8.01
CA GLN A 66 0.77 -6.11 8.21
C GLN A 66 1.56 -4.85 8.59
N ILE A 67 1.10 -3.66 8.17
CA ILE A 67 1.71 -2.37 8.55
C ILE A 67 1.11 -1.75 9.82
N GLY A 68 0.06 -2.36 10.39
CA GLY A 68 -0.58 -1.89 11.63
C GLY A 68 -1.56 -0.74 11.44
N ALA A 69 -2.07 -0.51 10.23
CA ALA A 69 -3.08 0.52 9.97
C ALA A 69 -4.38 0.18 10.72
N ARG A 70 -4.98 1.18 11.38
CA ARG A 70 -6.09 0.93 12.32
C ARG A 70 -7.47 1.04 11.69
N ASN A 71 -7.70 2.07 10.88
CA ASN A 71 -9.00 2.38 10.27
C ASN A 71 -8.78 2.78 8.81
N PHE A 72 -8.76 1.81 7.90
CA PHE A 72 -8.42 2.07 6.51
C PHE A 72 -9.40 1.47 5.52
N SER A 73 -9.50 2.12 4.37
CA SER A 73 -10.19 1.62 3.18
C SER A 73 -9.19 1.07 2.17
N THR A 74 -9.57 0.01 1.47
CA THR A 74 -8.74 -0.63 0.45
C THR A 74 -9.34 -0.39 -0.92
N ARG A 75 -8.48 -0.17 -1.91
CA ARG A 75 -8.87 -0.22 -3.31
C ARG A 75 -7.81 -0.97 -4.10
N TYR A 76 -8.27 -1.99 -4.80
CA TYR A 76 -7.47 -2.72 -5.76
C TYR A 76 -7.77 -2.18 -7.16
N SER A 77 -6.76 -1.68 -7.86
CA SER A 77 -6.98 -1.14 -9.20
C SER A 77 -7.35 -2.27 -10.18
N GLY A 78 -8.29 -2.01 -11.09
CA GLY A 78 -8.62 -2.94 -12.16
C GLY A 78 -7.44 -3.24 -13.10
N TRP A 79 -7.65 -4.18 -14.03
CA TRP A 79 -6.73 -4.47 -15.13
C TRP A 79 -6.43 -3.16 -15.88
N ALA A 80 -5.16 -2.74 -15.91
CA ALA A 80 -4.71 -1.36 -16.21
C ALA A 80 -5.14 -0.34 -15.13
N ALA A 81 -4.17 0.15 -14.34
CA ALA A 81 -4.33 0.96 -13.13
C ALA A 81 -5.25 2.20 -13.28
N THR A 82 -6.56 1.98 -13.30
CA THR A 82 -7.57 3.04 -13.44
C THR A 82 -8.13 3.36 -12.06
N TYR A 83 -7.80 4.54 -11.54
CA TYR A 83 -8.39 5.08 -10.32
C TYR A 83 -9.66 5.87 -10.66
N LEU A 84 -10.82 5.22 -10.58
CA LEU A 84 -12.12 5.92 -10.62
C LEU A 84 -12.37 6.62 -9.30
N ARG A 85 -12.27 7.95 -9.28
CA ARG A 85 -12.63 8.79 -8.14
C ARG A 85 -14.17 8.85 -8.09
N SER A 86 -14.81 8.23 -7.09
CA SER A 86 -16.22 8.52 -6.81
C SER A 86 -16.29 9.79 -5.97
N CYS A 87 -17.16 10.71 -6.39
CA CYS A 87 -17.46 11.99 -5.75
C CYS A 87 -17.98 11.82 -4.32
#